data_AF-A0A3P7EET0-F1
#
_entry.id   AF-A0A3P7EET0-F1
#
_cell.length_a   1.000
_cell.length_b   1.000
_cell.length_c   1.000
_cell.angle_alpha   90.00
_cell.angle_beta   90.00
_cell.angle_gamma   90.00
#
_symmetry.space_group_name_H-M   'P 1'
#
loop_
_entity.id
_entity.type
_entity.pdbx_description
1 polymer ?
#
loop_
_entity_poly.entity_id
_entity_poly.type
_entity_poly.pdbx_seq_one_letter_code
_entity_poly.pdbx_strand_id
1 'polypeptide(L)' 'MRTLQRVDLYDCQNITKDAIKRFKNLKPDVEVHAYFAPATPPTSTQPTRRAICRCCTIL' A
#
# COMPACT_ATOMS: atom_id res chain seq x y z
N MET A 1 16.88 -15.13 28.42
CA MET A 1 16.11 -13.94 28.03
C MET A 1 15.55 -14.16 26.63
N ARG A 2 14.28 -13.82 26.38
CA ARG A 2 13.70 -13.93 25.03
C ARG A 2 14.11 -12.70 24.23
N THR A 3 14.90 -12.88 23.18
CA THR A 3 15.23 -11.82 22.23
C THR A 3 14.26 -11.88 21.06
N LEU A 4 13.93 -10.71 20.51
CA LEU A 4 13.12 -10.63 19.30
C LEU A 4 13.96 -11.16 18.13
N GLN A 5 13.41 -12.07 17.32
CA GLN A 5 14.13 -12.70 16.20
C GLN A 5 13.62 -12.24 14.83
N ARG A 6 12.31 -12.00 14.70
CA ARG A 6 11.68 -11.60 13.44
C ARG A 6 10.56 -10.58 13.66
N VAL A 7 10.42 -9.66 12.71
CA VAL A 7 9.30 -8.74 12.55
C VAL A 7 8.74 -8.88 11.13
N ASP A 8 7.44 -9.21 11.02
CA ASP A 8 6.72 -9.21 9.75
C ASP A 8 5.76 -8.02 9.70
N LEU A 9 5.86 -7.20 8.65
CA LEU A 9 5.05 -6.00 8.44
C LEU A 9 4.12 -6.21 7.25
N TYR A 10 2.82 -6.02 7.47
CA TYR A 10 1.78 -6.13 6.44
C TYR A 10 1.08 -4.79 6.29
N ASP A 11 1.11 -4.21 5.08
CA ASP A 11 0.38 -2.99 4.70
C ASP A 11 0.50 -1.82 5.67
N CYS A 12 1.67 -1.72 6.31
CA CYS A 12 1.99 -0.65 7.25
C CYS A 12 2.30 0.64 6.49
N GLN A 13 1.26 1.42 6.16
CA GLN A 13 1.35 2.66 5.37
C GLN A 13 2.28 3.71 5.99
N ASN A 14 2.43 3.72 7.32
CA ASN A 14 3.27 4.67 8.04
C ASN A 14 4.71 4.20 8.24
N ILE A 15 5.05 2.96 7.86
CA ILE A 15 6.40 2.43 7.99
C ILE A 15 7.12 2.60 6.66
N THR A 16 8.15 3.43 6.66
CA THR A 16 8.96 3.64 5.46
C THR A 16 10.11 2.64 5.37
N LYS A 17 10.62 2.44 4.15
CA LYS A 17 11.83 1.64 3.91
C LYS A 17 13.04 2.16 4.71
N ASP A 18 13.14 3.47 4.88
CA ASP A 18 14.17 4.10 5.71
C ASP A 18 14.03 3.77 7.20
N ALA A 19 12.81 3.74 7.73
CA ALA A 19 12.57 3.33 9.11
C ALA A 19 13.02 1.87 9.33
N ILE A 20 12.70 0.97 8.40
CA ILE A 20 13.15 -0.43 8.44
C ILE A 20 14.68 -0.51 8.37
N LYS A 21 15.33 0.29 7.52
CA LYS A 21 16.80 0.33 7.41
C LYS A 21 17.44 0.80 8.72
N ARG A 22 16.91 1.85 9.35
CA ARG A 22 17.36 2.31 10.67
C ARG A 22 17.19 1.21 11.71
N PHE A 23 16.03 0.55 11.74
CA PHE A 23 15.80 -0.55 12.67
C PHE A 23 16.80 -1.70 12.49
N LYS A 24 17.08 -2.13 11.25
CA LYS A 24 18.11 -3.16 10.98
C LYS A 24 19.50 -2.75 11.44
N ASN A 25 19.85 -1.47 11.39
CA ASN A 25 21.13 -0.99 11.91
C ASN A 25 21.21 -1.07 13.45
N LEU A 26 20.10 -0.83 14.16
CA LEU A 26 20.02 -0.98 15.62
C LEU A 26 19.94 -2.44 16.07
N LYS A 27 19.35 -3.30 15.24
CA LYS A 27 19.07 -4.70 15.54
C LYS A 27 19.41 -5.58 14.34
N PRO A 28 20.71 -5.83 14.09
CA PRO A 28 21.15 -6.60 12.92
C PRO A 28 20.71 -8.07 12.97
N ASP A 29 20.53 -8.62 14.18
CA ASP A 29 20.12 -10.02 14.38
C ASP A 29 18.62 -10.25 14.16
N VAL A 30 17.85 -9.19 13.91
CA VAL A 30 16.40 -9.28 13.72
C VAL A 30 16.07 -9.32 12.23
N GLU A 31 15.43 -10.39 11.80
CA GLU A 31 14.87 -10.48 10.46
C GLU A 31 13.68 -9.53 10.33
N VAL A 32 13.65 -8.76 9.24
CA VAL A 32 12.50 -7.91 8.92
C VAL A 32 12.01 -8.20 7.52
N HIS A 33 10.76 -8.64 7.43
CA HIS A 33 10.02 -8.77 6.20
C HIS A 33 8.91 -7.72 6.14
N ALA A 34 8.75 -7.11 4.98
CA ALA A 34 7.74 -6.09 4.78
C ALA A 34 7.03 -6.32 3.44
N TYR A 35 5.72 -6.43 3.52
CA TYR A 35 4.81 -6.53 2.40
C TYR A 35 4.12 -5.17 2.26
N PHE A 36 4.53 -4.42 1.24
CA PHE A 36 3.90 -3.15 0.90
C PHE A 36 2.96 -3.37 -0.26
N ALA A 37 1.67 -3.07 -0.07
CA ALA A 37 0.75 -2.99 -1.20
C ALA A 37 1.29 -2.01 -2.26
N PRO A 38 1.25 -2.39 -3.56
CA PRO A 38 1.54 -1.44 -4.62
C PRO A 38 0.54 -0.28 -4.55
N ALA A 39 0.96 0.91 -4.98
CA ALA A 39 0.06 2.04 -5.07
C ALA A 39 -1.16 1.66 -5.93
N THR A 40 -2.36 2.00 -5.47
CA THR A 40 -3.58 1.78 -6.24
C THR A 40 -3.41 2.47 -7.59
N PRO A 41 -3.56 1.75 -8.72
CA PRO A 41 -3.39 2.36 -10.04
C PRO A 41 -4.39 3.50 -10.21
N PRO A 42 -4.04 4.54 -11.00
CA PRO A 42 -4.94 5.68 -11.22
C PRO A 42 -6.26 5.18 -11.81
N THR A 43 -7.37 5.66 -11.26
CA THR A 43 -8.69 5.39 -11.83
C THR A 43 -8.69 5.92 -13.26
N SER A 44 -8.90 5.04 -14.25
CA SER A 44 -9.18 5.47 -15.61
C SER A 44 -10.34 6.47 -15.51
N THR A 45 -10.14 7.69 -15.98
CA THR A 45 -11.23 8.64 -16.22
C THR A 45 -12.14 7.99 -17.25
N GLN A 46 -13.07 7.18 -16.78
CA GLN A 46 -14.10 6.58 -17.59
C GLN A 46 -14.82 7.77 -18.22
N PRO A 47 -14.91 7.85 -19.56
CA PRO A 47 -15.55 8.98 -20.22
C PRO A 47 -16.91 9.14 -19.57
N THR A 48 -17.24 10.35 -19.12
CA THR A 48 -18.52 10.67 -18.48
C THR A 48 -19.62 10.02 -19.32
N ARG A 49 -20.13 8.89 -18.84
CA ARG A 49 -21.19 8.18 -19.53
C ARG A 49 -22.33 9.18 -19.51
N ARG A 50 -22.84 9.58 -20.68
CA ARG A 50 -24.07 10.36 -20.70
C ARG A 50 -25.07 9.60 -19.83
N ALA A 51 -25.64 10.26 -18.83
CA ALA A 51 -26.59 9.62 -17.91
C ALA A 51 -27.80 9.02 -18.66
N ILE A 52 -27.97 9.42 -19.93
CA ILE A 52 -29.03 9.02 -20.84
C ILE A 52 -28.42 8.43 -22.12
N CYS A 53 -29.03 7.34 -22.64
CA CYS A 53 -28.63 6.79 -23.94
C CYS A 53 -28.93 7.80 -25.06
N ARG A 54 -28.30 7.64 -26.23
CA ARG A 54 -28.61 8.46 -27.42
C ARG A 54 -30.09 8.37 -27.84
N CYS A 55 -30.77 7.32 -27.42
CA CYS A 55 -32.18 7.04 -27.69
C CYS A 55 -33.17 7.74 -26.75
N CYS A 56 -32.74 8.23 -25.59
CA CYS A 56 -33.64 8.73 -24.57
C CYS A 56 -33.57 10.27 -24.49
N THR A 57 -34.74 10.89 -24.38
CA THR A 57 -34.92 12.34 -24.14
C THR A 57 -35.48 12.50 -22.72
N ILE A 58 -35.04 13.53 -22.00
CA ILE A 58 -35.68 13.96 -20.75
C ILE A 58 -36.86 14.84 -21.15
N LEU A 59 -38.09 14.40 -20.87
CA LEU A 59 -39.31 15.20 -21.03
C LEU A 59 -39.55 16.07 -19.79
#